data_AF-A0A918XHG2-F1
#
_entry.id   AF-A0A918XHG2-F1
#
_cell.length_a   1.000
_cell.length_b   1.000
_cell.length_c   1.000
_cell.angle_alpha   90.00
_cell.angle_beta   90.00
_cell.angle_gamma   90.00
#
_symmetry.space_group_name_H-M   'P 1'
#
loop_
_entity.id
_entity.type
_entity.pdbx_description
1 polymer ?
#
loop_
_entity_poly.entity_id
_entity_poly.type
_entity_poly.pdbx_seq_one_letter_code
_entity_poly.pdbx_strand_id
1 'polypeptide(L)'
;MQMVIDVLCAYLRMPYTPRPDAPSEQPGQPVPPSASPTTVIDLSWLRSTEPDDVQREKQQAAREEHRRRVLEFASFREVRHTIIRIIGNHLRENTRWRGKDYDFTGAVFDGGHLVGAHFTGGRVPFNGAVFSGGTVDLSAASGACPGGLLEAMERGEQGVVGLPEHWRPANDENGQQEDPSASPDASDR
;
A
#
# COMPACT_ATOMS: atom_id res chain seq x y z
N MET A 1 11.43 26.73 -2.88
CA MET A 1 11.59 25.27 -2.93
C MET A 1 10.44 24.54 -2.25
N GLN A 2 10.05 24.91 -1.02
CA GLN A 2 8.93 24.28 -0.32
C GLN A 2 7.64 24.19 -1.17
N MET A 3 7.26 25.28 -1.85
CA MET A 3 6.07 25.30 -2.73
C MET A 3 6.05 24.17 -3.79
N VAL A 4 7.19 23.83 -4.39
CA VAL A 4 7.25 22.74 -5.38
C VAL A 4 7.03 21.39 -4.70
N ILE A 5 7.62 21.21 -3.51
CA ILE A 5 7.43 20.01 -2.70
C ILE A 5 5.96 19.89 -2.28
N ASP A 6 5.34 21.00 -1.85
CA ASP A 6 3.93 21.02 -1.44
C ASP A 6 2.99 20.63 -2.58
N VAL A 7 3.26 21.08 -3.80
CA VAL A 7 2.48 20.70 -4.99
C VAL A 7 2.64 19.21 -5.31
N LEU A 8 3.86 18.69 -5.22
CA LEU A 8 4.12 17.26 -5.44
C LEU A 8 3.46 16.38 -4.38
N CYS A 9 3.56 16.77 -3.11
CA CYS A 9 2.86 16.14 -2.00
C CYS A 9 1.33 16.23 -2.17
N ALA A 10 0.80 17.39 -2.56
CA ALA A 10 -0.63 17.56 -2.82
C ALA A 10 -1.14 16.63 -3.94
N TYR A 11 -0.35 16.45 -5.00
CA TYR A 11 -0.68 15.48 -6.05
C TYR A 11 -0.72 14.05 -5.49
N LEU A 12 0.24 13.66 -4.65
CA LEU A 12 0.25 12.35 -4.00
C LEU A 12 -0.95 12.17 -3.04
N ARG A 13 -1.50 13.25 -2.48
CA ARG A 13 -2.68 13.20 -1.61
C ARG A 13 -4.03 13.22 -2.35
N MET A 14 -4.04 13.41 -3.66
CA MET A 14 -5.29 13.29 -4.42
C MET A 14 -5.85 11.87 -4.34
N PRO A 15 -7.19 11.70 -4.38
CA PRO A 15 -7.84 10.40 -4.37
C PRO A 15 -7.22 9.48 -5.42
N TYR A 16 -6.85 8.29 -4.97
CA TYR A 16 -6.19 7.29 -5.79
C TYR A 16 -6.77 5.93 -5.45
N THR A 17 -7.60 5.40 -6.34
CA THR A 17 -8.06 4.02 -6.23
C THR A 17 -6.96 3.10 -6.77
N PRO A 18 -6.45 2.16 -5.95
CA PRO A 18 -5.45 1.21 -6.40
C PRO A 18 -6.03 0.29 -7.50
N ARG A 19 -5.16 -0.57 -8.04
CA ARG A 19 -5.41 -1.37 -9.25
C ARG A 19 -6.85 -1.88 -9.30
N PRO A 20 -7.61 -1.61 -10.38
CA PRO A 20 -8.95 -2.13 -10.50
C PRO A 20 -8.90 -3.66 -10.46
N ASP A 21 -9.74 -4.26 -9.62
CA ASP A 21 -9.87 -5.70 -9.52
C ASP A 21 -10.10 -6.29 -10.92
N ALA A 22 -9.63 -7.53 -11.12
CA ALA A 22 -10.02 -8.29 -12.30
C ALA A 22 -11.56 -8.22 -12.39
N PRO A 23 -12.14 -8.06 -13.61
CA PRO A 23 -13.58 -8.04 -13.74
C PRO A 23 -14.09 -9.31 -13.08
N SER A 24 -14.78 -9.14 -11.95
CA SER A 24 -15.38 -10.21 -11.18
C SER A 24 -16.01 -11.17 -12.17
N GLU A 25 -15.60 -12.45 -12.13
CA GLU A 25 -16.30 -13.51 -12.85
C GLU A 25 -17.79 -13.28 -12.66
N GLN A 26 -18.48 -13.23 -13.79
CA GLN A 26 -19.83 -12.70 -13.98
C GLN A 26 -20.75 -13.01 -12.78
N PRO A 27 -21.48 -12.03 -12.22
CA PRO A 27 -22.61 -12.32 -11.34
C PRO A 27 -23.70 -12.99 -12.19
N GLY A 28 -23.61 -14.32 -12.34
CA GLY A 28 -24.52 -15.08 -13.19
C GLY A 28 -24.03 -16.42 -13.71
N GLN A 29 -22.74 -16.81 -13.57
CA GLN A 29 -22.37 -18.20 -13.87
C GLN A 29 -22.74 -19.08 -12.67
N PRO A 30 -23.70 -20.03 -12.81
CA PRO A 30 -23.99 -20.95 -11.74
C PRO A 30 -22.75 -21.80 -11.52
N VAL A 31 -22.14 -21.72 -10.33
CA VAL A 31 -21.25 -22.78 -9.85
C VAL A 31 -22.07 -24.07 -9.85
N PRO A 32 -21.76 -25.08 -10.68
CA PRO A 32 -22.56 -26.30 -10.71
C PRO A 32 -22.46 -26.93 -9.31
N PRO A 33 -23.60 -27.23 -8.65
CA PRO A 33 -23.55 -27.95 -7.39
C PRO A 33 -22.86 -29.29 -7.64
N SER A 34 -21.83 -29.58 -6.85
CA SER A 34 -21.24 -30.90 -6.73
C SER A 34 -22.36 -31.94 -6.64
N ALA A 35 -22.32 -32.91 -7.57
CA ALA A 35 -23.44 -33.76 -7.92
C ALA A 35 -24.16 -34.37 -6.70
N SER A 36 -25.45 -34.12 -6.60
CA SER A 36 -26.41 -34.98 -5.90
C SER A 36 -27.62 -35.19 -6.81
N PRO A 37 -28.17 -36.41 -6.88
CA PRO A 37 -29.19 -36.74 -7.87
C PRO A 37 -30.54 -36.13 -7.44
N THR A 38 -31.19 -35.50 -8.42
CA THR A 38 -32.57 -34.98 -8.38
C THR A 38 -32.74 -33.50 -7.96
N THR A 39 -32.04 -32.60 -8.64
CA THR A 39 -32.43 -31.17 -8.69
C THR A 39 -33.29 -30.94 -9.93
N VAL A 40 -34.53 -30.52 -9.72
CA VAL A 40 -35.38 -29.92 -10.77
C VAL A 40 -34.58 -28.78 -11.42
N ILE A 41 -34.30 -28.90 -12.71
CA ILE A 41 -33.64 -27.84 -13.48
C ILE A 41 -34.64 -26.68 -13.52
N ASP A 42 -34.40 -25.63 -12.74
CA ASP A 42 -35.13 -24.38 -12.87
C ASP A 42 -34.75 -23.78 -14.24
N LEU A 43 -35.62 -23.95 -15.24
CA LEU A 43 -35.45 -23.42 -16.60
C LEU A 43 -35.80 -21.92 -16.69
N SER A 44 -35.83 -21.20 -15.57
CA SER A 44 -36.00 -19.73 -15.55
C SER A 44 -34.89 -19.02 -16.35
N TRP A 45 -33.66 -19.57 -16.38
CA TRP A 45 -32.56 -19.11 -17.26
C TRP A 45 -32.86 -19.26 -18.76
N LEU A 46 -33.80 -20.14 -19.15
CA LEU A 46 -34.18 -20.35 -20.56
C LEU A 46 -35.21 -19.31 -21.05
N ARG A 47 -35.88 -18.58 -20.14
CA ARG A 47 -36.88 -17.56 -20.50
C ARG A 47 -36.27 -16.18 -20.75
N SER A 48 -35.01 -15.97 -20.38
CA SER A 48 -34.29 -14.71 -20.57
C SER A 48 -33.03 -14.93 -21.41
N THR A 49 -33.21 -15.36 -22.66
CA THR A 49 -32.15 -15.26 -23.66
C THR A 49 -32.23 -13.85 -24.25
N GLU A 50 -31.54 -12.89 -23.63
CA GLU A 50 -31.25 -11.65 -24.34
C GLU A 50 -30.60 -12.01 -25.69
N PRO A 51 -30.94 -11.33 -26.79
CA PRO A 51 -30.33 -11.61 -28.09
C PRO A 51 -28.80 -11.60 -27.96
N ASP A 52 -28.11 -12.55 -28.60
CA ASP A 52 -26.64 -12.68 -28.53
C ASP A 52 -25.90 -11.37 -28.81
N ASP A 53 -26.47 -10.52 -29.67
CA ASP A 53 -25.93 -9.19 -30.01
C ASP A 53 -25.92 -8.24 -28.80
N VAL A 54 -27.01 -8.19 -28.03
CA VAL A 54 -27.12 -7.36 -26.80
C VAL A 54 -26.12 -7.84 -25.75
N GLN A 55 -25.95 -9.16 -25.62
CA GLN A 55 -24.99 -9.74 -24.68
C GLN A 55 -23.55 -9.43 -25.10
N ARG A 56 -23.24 -9.46 -26.40
CA ARG A 56 -21.93 -9.07 -26.93
C ARG A 56 -21.65 -7.58 -26.72
N GLU A 57 -22.65 -6.72 -26.92
CA GLU A 57 -22.53 -5.28 -26.66
C GLU A 57 -22.27 -4.98 -25.18
N LYS A 58 -23.00 -5.62 -24.26
CA LYS A 58 -22.76 -5.50 -22.81
C LYS A 58 -21.35 -5.95 -22.44
N GLN A 59 -20.88 -7.07 -23.00
CA GLN A 59 -19.52 -7.56 -22.78
C GLN A 59 -18.46 -6.60 -23.35
N GLN A 60 -18.70 -6.00 -24.51
CA GLN A 60 -17.79 -5.01 -25.11
C GLN A 60 -17.74 -3.73 -24.28
N ALA A 61 -18.89 -3.22 -23.83
CA ALA A 61 -18.97 -2.03 -22.97
C ALA A 61 -18.22 -2.24 -21.64
N ALA A 62 -18.44 -3.38 -20.97
CA ALA A 62 -17.73 -3.73 -19.74
C ALA A 62 -16.21 -3.86 -19.95
N ARG A 63 -15.78 -4.44 -21.07
CA ARG A 63 -14.35 -4.54 -21.43
C ARG A 63 -13.74 -3.18 -21.70
N GLU A 64 -14.45 -2.29 -22.40
CA GLU A 64 -13.96 -0.95 -22.66
C GLU A 64 -13.89 -0.10 -21.39
N GLU A 65 -14.90 -0.18 -20.53
CA GLU A 65 -14.88 0.49 -19.23
C GLU A 65 -13.72 -0.01 -18.36
N HIS A 66 -13.54 -1.34 -18.25
CA HIS A 66 -12.41 -1.91 -17.52
C HIS A 66 -11.07 -1.45 -18.12
N ARG A 67 -10.93 -1.44 -19.45
CA ARG A 67 -9.73 -0.96 -20.13
C ARG A 67 -9.44 0.51 -19.83
N ARG A 68 -10.46 1.38 -19.82
CA ARG A 68 -10.32 2.79 -19.45
C ARG A 68 -9.81 2.94 -18.02
N ARG A 69 -10.43 2.23 -17.07
CA ARG A 69 -10.01 2.23 -15.66
C ARG A 69 -8.58 1.71 -15.48
N VAL A 70 -8.18 0.67 -16.20
CA VAL A 70 -6.81 0.13 -16.17
C VAL A 70 -5.80 1.13 -16.73
N LEU A 71 -6.10 1.79 -17.84
CA LEU A 71 -5.22 2.78 -18.46
C LEU A 71 -5.10 4.05 -17.59
N GLU A 72 -6.21 4.50 -17.02
CA GLU A 72 -6.23 5.62 -16.08
C GLU A 72 -5.43 5.30 -14.81
N PHE A 73 -5.63 4.11 -14.24
CA PHE A 73 -4.82 3.63 -13.13
C PHE A 73 -3.33 3.61 -13.48
N ALA A 74 -2.96 3.04 -14.64
CA ALA A 74 -1.56 2.93 -15.06
C ALA A 74 -0.91 4.31 -15.26
N SER A 75 -1.63 5.26 -15.87
CA SER A 75 -1.11 6.61 -16.10
C SER A 75 -0.94 7.39 -14.79
N PHE A 76 -1.93 7.36 -13.89
CA PHE A 76 -1.81 7.99 -12.58
C PHE A 76 -0.69 7.36 -11.76
N ARG A 77 -0.59 6.03 -11.77
CA ARG A 77 0.49 5.29 -11.09
C ARG A 77 1.85 5.76 -11.57
N GLU A 78 2.06 5.89 -12.88
CA GLU A 78 3.32 6.33 -13.45
C GLU A 78 3.73 7.73 -12.97
N VAL A 79 2.78 8.67 -12.93
CA VAL A 79 3.03 10.02 -12.43
C VAL A 79 3.39 9.98 -10.94
N ARG A 80 2.62 9.28 -10.11
CA ARG A 80 2.87 9.16 -8.67
C ARG A 80 4.23 8.55 -8.37
N HIS A 81 4.58 7.47 -9.06
CA HIS A 81 5.89 6.81 -8.92
C HIS A 81 7.03 7.71 -9.37
N THR A 82 6.81 8.50 -10.42
CA THR A 82 7.77 9.52 -10.86
C THR A 82 7.98 10.59 -9.80
N ILE A 83 6.92 11.07 -9.16
CA ILE A 83 7.02 12.06 -8.08
C ILE A 83 7.81 11.48 -6.90
N ILE A 84 7.48 10.27 -6.45
CA ILE A 84 8.19 9.57 -5.38
C ILE A 84 9.67 9.42 -5.72
N ARG A 85 9.98 9.03 -6.96
CA ARG A 85 11.36 8.91 -7.46
C ARG A 85 12.11 10.24 -7.46
N ILE A 86 11.47 11.34 -7.90
CA ILE A 86 12.07 12.69 -7.87
C ILE A 86 12.38 13.11 -6.44
N ILE A 87 11.42 12.94 -5.52
CA ILE A 87 11.60 13.23 -4.10
C ILE A 87 12.77 12.39 -3.54
N GLY A 88 12.76 11.08 -3.77
CA GLY A 88 13.81 10.16 -3.31
C GLY A 88 15.20 10.52 -3.81
N ASN A 89 15.33 10.87 -5.10
CA ASN A 89 16.61 11.31 -5.68
C ASN A 89 17.14 12.57 -4.97
N HIS A 90 16.26 13.56 -4.76
CA HIS A 90 16.64 14.80 -4.11
C HIS A 90 16.98 14.65 -2.62
N LEU A 91 16.39 13.67 -1.93
CA LEU A 91 16.72 13.33 -0.55
C LEU A 91 18.02 12.53 -0.43
N ARG A 92 18.32 11.66 -1.40
CA ARG A 92 19.59 10.91 -1.46
C ARG A 92 20.78 11.84 -1.67
N GLU A 93 20.65 12.85 -2.52
CA GLU A 93 21.70 13.84 -2.75
C GLU A 93 21.66 14.99 -1.74
N ASN A 94 22.79 15.68 -1.52
CA ASN A 94 22.83 16.87 -0.68
C ASN A 94 22.25 18.09 -1.42
N THR A 95 20.93 18.11 -1.58
CA THR A 95 20.22 19.17 -2.33
C THR A 95 19.46 20.12 -1.40
N ARG A 96 18.93 21.21 -1.97
CA ARG A 96 18.06 22.17 -1.27
C ARG A 96 16.71 21.61 -0.82
N TRP A 97 16.43 20.34 -1.15
CA TRP A 97 15.24 19.61 -0.74
C TRP A 97 15.42 18.90 0.60
N ARG A 98 16.66 18.62 1.04
CA ARG A 98 16.92 18.14 2.41
C ARG A 98 16.50 19.21 3.42
N GLY A 99 16.02 18.79 4.61
CA GLY A 99 15.55 19.75 5.61
C GLY A 99 14.17 20.35 5.32
N LYS A 100 13.44 19.86 4.32
CA LYS A 100 12.12 20.36 3.94
C LYS A 100 11.00 19.49 4.45
N ASP A 101 9.82 20.08 4.53
CA ASP A 101 8.62 19.39 4.98
C ASP A 101 8.01 18.61 3.81
N TYR A 102 7.56 17.40 4.07
CA TYR A 102 6.93 16.51 3.10
C TYR A 102 5.64 15.96 3.68
N ASP A 103 4.51 16.49 3.25
CA ASP A 103 3.20 16.04 3.74
C ASP A 103 2.69 14.83 2.94
N PHE A 104 2.84 13.64 3.50
CA PHE A 104 2.30 12.39 2.96
C PHE A 104 0.99 11.96 3.65
N THR A 105 0.34 12.85 4.40
CA THR A 105 -0.92 12.56 5.10
C THR A 105 -1.98 12.07 4.12
N GLY A 106 -2.55 10.89 4.37
CA GLY A 106 -3.59 10.29 3.52
C GLY A 106 -3.10 9.82 2.14
N ALA A 107 -1.80 9.89 1.85
CA ALA A 107 -1.29 9.44 0.56
C ALA A 107 -1.33 7.91 0.44
N VAL A 108 -1.68 7.41 -0.75
CA VAL A 108 -1.64 5.98 -1.07
C VAL A 108 -0.32 5.65 -1.76
N PHE A 109 0.42 4.71 -1.22
CA PHE A 109 1.65 4.18 -1.80
C PHE A 109 1.40 2.77 -2.30
N ASP A 110 1.52 2.58 -3.61
CA ASP A 110 1.43 1.27 -4.29
C ASP A 110 2.79 0.84 -4.91
N GLY A 111 3.86 1.36 -4.29
CA GLY A 111 5.26 1.18 -4.64
C GLY A 111 6.07 2.47 -4.55
N GLY A 112 7.39 2.35 -4.37
CA GLY A 112 8.27 3.50 -4.27
C GLY A 112 9.71 3.15 -3.90
N HIS A 113 10.67 3.93 -4.41
CA HIS A 113 12.09 3.71 -4.15
C HIS A 113 12.72 4.90 -3.42
N LEU A 114 12.73 4.79 -2.10
CA LEU A 114 13.25 5.78 -1.15
C LEU A 114 14.47 5.24 -0.39
N VAL A 115 15.12 4.20 -0.93
CA VAL A 115 16.37 3.65 -0.38
C VAL A 115 17.39 4.77 -0.19
N GLY A 116 18.10 4.80 0.94
CA GLY A 116 19.16 5.78 1.20
C GLY A 116 18.68 7.25 1.30
N ALA A 117 17.38 7.52 1.33
CA ALA A 117 16.87 8.88 1.45
C ALA A 117 17.18 9.46 2.84
N HIS A 118 17.59 10.74 2.88
CA HIS A 118 17.86 11.45 4.14
C HIS A 118 16.67 12.30 4.56
N PHE A 119 15.93 11.82 5.57
CA PHE A 119 14.81 12.53 6.19
C PHE A 119 15.30 13.32 7.41
N THR A 120 16.05 14.39 7.15
CA THR A 120 16.65 15.23 8.21
C THR A 120 15.98 16.59 8.29
N GLY A 121 15.76 17.09 9.52
CA GLY A 121 15.33 18.46 9.81
C GLY A 121 13.83 18.78 9.63
N GLY A 122 13.25 18.43 8.48
CA GLY A 122 11.84 18.73 8.15
C GLY A 122 10.85 17.68 8.66
N ARG A 123 9.56 18.04 8.73
CA ARG A 123 8.47 17.14 9.12
C ARG A 123 8.00 16.31 7.94
N VAL A 124 7.78 15.01 8.20
CA VAL A 124 7.37 14.04 7.17
C VAL A 124 6.23 13.18 7.72
N PRO A 125 5.01 13.73 7.92
CA PRO A 125 3.89 12.95 8.45
C PRO A 125 3.35 11.94 7.42
N PHE A 126 3.04 10.73 7.90
CA PHE A 126 2.36 9.65 7.18
C PHE A 126 0.97 9.34 7.79
N ASN A 127 0.41 10.24 8.60
CA ASN A 127 -0.90 10.04 9.22
C ASN A 127 -1.97 9.69 8.17
N GLY A 128 -2.67 8.57 8.36
CA GLY A 128 -3.68 8.10 7.41
C GLY A 128 -3.15 7.66 6.03
N ALA A 129 -1.83 7.64 5.80
CA ALA A 129 -1.26 7.06 4.59
C ALA A 129 -1.56 5.55 4.53
N VAL A 130 -1.65 5.01 3.32
CA VAL A 130 -2.00 3.60 3.07
C VAL A 130 -0.95 2.98 2.15
N PHE A 131 -0.48 1.79 2.51
CA PHE A 131 0.39 0.96 1.68
C PHE A 131 -0.44 -0.20 1.09
N SER A 132 -0.87 -0.06 -0.17
CA SER A 132 -1.91 -0.90 -0.80
C SER A 132 -1.35 -1.88 -1.86
N GLY A 133 -0.18 -2.46 -1.58
CA GLY A 133 0.54 -3.36 -2.48
C GLY A 133 1.75 -2.70 -3.16
N GLY A 134 2.59 -3.50 -3.83
CA GLY A 134 3.82 -3.04 -4.49
C GLY A 134 4.90 -2.52 -3.52
N THR A 135 6.14 -2.96 -3.66
CA THR A 135 7.18 -2.70 -2.65
C THR A 135 7.52 -1.20 -2.52
N VAL A 136 7.45 -0.69 -1.28
CA VAL A 136 8.00 0.62 -0.89
C VAL A 136 9.28 0.38 -0.11
N ASP A 137 10.41 0.67 -0.74
CA ASP A 137 11.72 0.43 -0.15
C ASP A 137 12.26 1.71 0.50
N LEU A 138 12.34 1.70 1.83
CA LEU A 138 12.98 2.72 2.68
C LEU A 138 14.29 2.19 3.29
N SER A 139 14.80 1.04 2.85
CA SER A 139 16.03 0.49 3.41
C SER A 139 17.20 1.47 3.28
N ALA A 140 18.11 1.47 4.25
CA ALA A 140 19.19 2.45 4.35
C ALA A 140 18.76 3.94 4.40
N ALA A 141 17.46 4.28 4.47
CA ALA A 141 17.03 5.64 4.77
C ALA A 141 17.56 6.05 6.15
N SER A 142 17.80 7.35 6.34
CA SER A 142 18.39 7.86 7.59
C SER A 142 17.66 9.10 8.08
N GLY A 143 17.81 9.36 9.38
CA GLY A 143 17.13 10.44 10.09
C GLY A 143 16.18 9.91 11.15
N ALA A 144 15.32 10.78 11.66
CA ALA A 144 14.27 10.37 12.56
C ALA A 144 13.23 9.53 11.80
N CYS A 145 12.68 8.51 12.45
CA CYS A 145 11.56 7.74 11.89
C CYS A 145 10.39 8.71 11.62
N PRO A 146 9.89 8.80 10.37
CA PRO A 146 8.78 9.69 10.04
C PRO A 146 7.52 9.39 10.87
N GLY A 147 6.87 10.43 11.39
CA GLY A 147 5.68 10.28 12.23
C GLY A 147 4.53 9.61 11.48
N GLY A 148 3.84 8.66 12.12
CA GLY A 148 2.72 7.92 11.53
C GLY A 148 3.10 6.85 10.51
N LEU A 149 4.40 6.65 10.21
CA LEU A 149 4.86 5.65 9.25
C LEU A 149 4.56 4.23 9.73
N LEU A 150 4.91 3.90 10.97
CA LEU A 150 4.69 2.57 11.56
C LEU A 150 3.19 2.23 11.62
N GLU A 151 2.35 3.18 12.08
CA GLU A 151 0.89 3.03 12.08
C GLU A 151 0.31 2.82 10.67
N ALA A 152 0.87 3.50 9.67
CA ALA A 152 0.45 3.34 8.28
C ALA A 152 0.81 1.96 7.73
N MET A 153 1.94 1.39 8.15
CA MET A 153 2.35 0.02 7.80
C MET A 153 1.44 -1.03 8.45
N GLU A 154 1.08 -0.85 9.72
CA GLU A 154 0.16 -1.76 10.43
C GLU A 154 -1.23 -1.83 9.77
N ARG A 155 -1.68 -0.71 9.19
CA ARG A 155 -2.94 -0.64 8.43
C ARG A 155 -2.82 -1.18 7.01
N GLY A 156 -1.61 -1.30 6.47
CA GLY A 156 -1.33 -1.73 5.11
C GLY A 156 -1.09 -3.23 4.98
N GLU A 157 -0.67 -3.65 3.78
CA GLU A 157 -0.25 -5.03 3.53
C GLU A 157 1.11 -5.33 4.19
N GLN A 158 1.20 -6.44 4.93
CA GLN A 158 2.44 -6.85 5.61
C GLN A 158 3.55 -7.17 4.61
N GLY A 159 4.79 -6.76 4.93
CA GLY A 159 5.96 -7.02 4.09
C GLY A 159 6.10 -6.13 2.85
N VAL A 160 5.17 -5.19 2.64
CA VAL A 160 5.23 -4.23 1.51
C VAL A 160 6.28 -3.14 1.72
N VAL A 161 6.55 -2.77 2.98
CA VAL A 161 7.47 -1.67 3.31
C VAL A 161 8.75 -2.20 3.92
N GLY A 162 9.88 -1.94 3.26
CA GLY A 162 11.22 -2.28 3.77
C GLY A 162 11.79 -1.15 4.63
N LEU A 163 11.96 -1.37 5.93
CA LEU A 163 12.52 -0.37 6.87
C LEU A 163 14.02 -0.53 7.13
N PRO A 164 14.76 0.57 7.36
CA PRO A 164 16.11 0.51 7.91
C PRO A 164 16.06 0.03 9.37
N GLU A 165 17.13 -0.63 9.83
CA GLU A 165 17.17 -1.31 11.14
C GLU A 165 16.80 -0.37 12.31
N HIS A 166 17.32 0.86 12.30
CA HIS A 166 17.09 1.83 13.38
C HIS A 166 15.68 2.43 13.44
N TRP A 167 14.82 2.17 12.44
CA TRP A 167 13.41 2.53 12.49
C TRP A 167 12.51 1.36 12.84
N ARG A 168 13.03 0.13 12.84
CA ARG A 168 12.25 -1.03 13.21
C ARG A 168 11.90 -0.91 14.69
N PRO A 169 10.65 -1.21 15.09
CA PRO A 169 10.34 -1.37 16.50
C PRO A 169 11.28 -2.42 17.08
N ALA A 170 11.74 -2.22 18.32
CA ALA A 170 12.49 -3.25 19.00
C ALA A 170 11.62 -4.51 19.04
N ASN A 171 12.14 -5.63 18.52
CA ASN A 171 11.48 -6.92 18.76
C ASN A 171 11.57 -7.16 20.26
N ASP A 172 10.48 -6.96 20.98
CA ASP A 172 10.30 -7.43 22.35
C ASP A 172 10.13 -8.97 22.33
N GLU A 173 11.10 -9.67 21.76
CA GLU A 173 11.22 -11.14 21.79
C GLU A 173 12.47 -11.53 22.57
N ASN A 174 12.67 -10.91 23.74
CA ASN A 174 13.56 -11.44 24.76
C ASN A 174 12.90 -11.38 26.14
N GLY A 175 11.73 -12.00 26.24
CA GLY A 175 11.23 -12.52 27.51
C GLY A 175 11.99 -13.79 27.89
N GLN A 176 13.21 -13.65 28.39
CA GLN A 176 13.89 -14.74 29.11
C GLN A 176 14.56 -14.20 30.39
N GLN A 177 13.80 -14.43 31.47
CA GLN A 177 14.26 -14.83 32.80
C GLN A 177 15.25 -13.89 33.51
N GLU A 178 14.71 -12.92 34.24
CA GLU A 178 15.36 -12.51 35.49
C GLU A 178 15.40 -13.74 36.39
N ASP A 179 16.61 -14.24 36.67
CA ASP A 179 16.88 -15.36 37.55
C ASP A 179 16.76 -14.86 39.00
N PRO A 180 15.72 -15.23 39.79
CA PRO A 180 15.60 -14.80 41.17
C PRO A 180 16.30 -15.84 42.05
N SER A 181 17.62 -15.97 41.90
CA SER A 181 18.42 -16.91 42.70
C SER A 181 19.74 -16.32 43.20
N ALA A 182 19.72 -15.04 43.58
CA ALA A 182 20.72 -14.50 44.51
C ALA A 182 20.10 -14.48 45.91
N SER A 183 20.15 -15.63 46.60
CA SER A 183 19.95 -15.68 48.05
C SER A 183 20.96 -14.76 48.74
N PRO A 184 20.55 -13.92 49.70
CA PRO A 184 21.49 -13.24 50.57
C PRO A 184 22.00 -14.25 51.59
N ASP A 185 23.20 -14.78 51.38
CA ASP A 185 23.89 -15.51 52.44
C ASP A 185 24.35 -14.49 53.50
N ALA A 186 23.60 -14.47 54.59
CA ALA A 186 23.95 -13.81 55.83
C ALA A 186 24.34 -14.90 56.83
N SER A 187 25.63 -14.97 57.17
CA SER A 187 26.23 -15.48 58.41
C SER A 187 27.74 -15.64 58.16
N ASP A 188 28.70 -15.41 59.03
CA ASP A 188 28.79 -14.93 60.41
C ASP A 188 30.31 -14.94 60.72
N ARG A 189 30.76 -14.08 61.65
CA ARG A 189 32.10 -13.95 62.27
C ARG A 189 33.16 -13.03 61.64
#